data_AF-A0A857DJJ0-F1
#
_entry.id   AF-A0A857DJJ0-F1
#
_cell.length_a   1.000
_cell.length_b   1.000
_cell.length_c   1.000
_cell.angle_alpha   90.00
_cell.angle_beta   90.00
_cell.angle_gamma   90.00
#
_symmetry.space_group_name_H-M   'P 1'
#
loop_
_entity.id
_entity.type
_entity.pdbx_description
1 polymer ?
#
loop_
_entity_poly.entity_id
_entity_poly.type
_entity_poly.pdbx_seq_one_letter_code
_entity_poly.pdbx_strand_id
1 'polypeptide(L)'
;MPELNYELESRKEHVNIGLVLYRDSEKDKLFVATLELFGNGYDISLYENNNCTEIKKSVVRNTRYEFLQYTDDFEKMVVDINGELFVVTEQQFNRVKEYYDTKDSDTDYEENIKRLNENQNALERVKMYNGFPLSITPTDFLYLVKRLNEKMGLKIIESNENEGFSVYRCLRGKDEEFGVGCLLDDRKISKNDIKLLHEIALRNFLIFSYFDFGLNKYKDNQGADIDIICGDEFIQMIKKYLNIDIT
;
A
#
# COMPACT_ATOMS: atom_id res chain seq x y z
N MET A 1 0.74 30.90 30.53
CA MET A 1 0.46 30.00 29.39
C MET A 1 0.63 28.58 29.90
N PRO A 2 -0.30 27.64 29.64
CA PRO A 2 -0.10 26.24 30.01
C PRO A 2 1.18 25.71 29.34
N GLU A 3 1.94 24.88 30.03
CA GLU A 3 3.08 24.20 29.42
C GLU A 3 2.58 23.19 28.38
N LEU A 4 3.11 23.31 27.17
CA LEU A 4 2.87 22.37 26.07
C LEU A 4 3.57 21.05 26.44
N ASN A 5 2.81 20.01 26.80
CA ASN A 5 3.34 18.72 27.25
C ASN A 5 2.80 17.61 26.35
N TYR A 6 3.71 16.78 25.84
CA TYR A 6 3.38 15.60 25.04
C TYR A 6 2.35 14.69 25.73
N GLU A 7 2.54 14.40 27.02
CA GLU A 7 1.66 13.49 27.76
C GLU A 7 0.23 14.00 27.92
N LEU A 8 0.03 15.32 27.80
CA LEU A 8 -1.29 15.94 27.84
C LEU A 8 -1.91 16.00 26.44
N GLU A 9 -1.10 16.35 25.44
CA GLU A 9 -1.55 16.40 24.04
C GLU A 9 -1.91 15.00 23.53
N SER A 10 -1.15 13.96 23.87
CA SER A 10 -1.38 12.56 23.47
C SER A 10 -2.57 11.89 24.17
N ARG A 11 -3.34 12.63 24.97
CA ARG A 11 -4.62 12.18 25.52
C ARG A 11 -5.80 12.66 24.71
N LYS A 12 -5.58 13.61 23.79
CA LYS A 12 -6.60 14.10 22.87
C LYS A 12 -6.85 13.06 21.79
N GLU A 13 -7.87 13.28 20.98
CA GLU A 13 -8.22 12.34 19.92
C GLU A 13 -7.13 12.30 18.83
N HIS A 14 -6.78 11.07 18.42
CA HIS A 14 -5.76 10.79 17.44
C HIS A 14 -6.37 10.67 16.04
N VAL A 15 -5.63 11.14 15.04
CA VAL A 15 -5.94 10.96 13.62
C VAL A 15 -4.74 10.30 12.96
N ASN A 16 -4.92 9.06 12.53
CA ASN A 16 -3.91 8.33 11.78
C ASN A 16 -3.98 8.74 10.30
N ILE A 17 -2.84 9.18 9.75
CA ILE A 17 -2.70 9.57 8.34
C ILE A 17 -2.32 8.36 7.46
N GLY A 18 -1.79 7.31 8.06
CA GLY A 18 -1.40 6.06 7.41
C GLY A 18 0.10 6.00 7.09
N LEU A 19 0.45 5.03 6.24
CA LEU A 19 1.82 4.79 5.76
C LEU A 19 2.27 5.89 4.79
N VAL A 20 3.44 6.47 5.06
CA VAL A 20 4.05 7.58 4.33
C VAL A 20 5.55 7.30 4.15
N LEU A 21 6.20 7.99 3.22
CA LEU A 21 7.67 8.08 3.25
C LEU A 21 8.06 9.31 4.05
N TYR A 22 8.97 9.13 5.00
CA TYR A 22 9.46 10.18 5.89
C TYR A 22 10.95 10.41 5.62
N ARG A 23 11.35 11.67 5.40
CA ARG A 23 12.77 12.03 5.33
C ARG A 23 13.24 12.47 6.70
N ASP A 24 14.06 11.64 7.32
CA ASP A 24 14.71 11.95 8.58
C ASP A 24 15.78 13.03 8.35
N SER A 25 15.55 14.21 8.92
CA SER A 25 16.45 15.36 8.80
C SER A 25 17.81 15.14 9.47
N GLU A 26 17.89 14.29 10.50
CA GLU A 26 19.13 14.00 11.22
C GLU A 26 19.96 12.94 10.49
N LYS A 27 19.30 11.95 9.89
CA LYS A 27 19.95 10.81 9.22
C LYS A 27 20.14 11.02 7.72
N ASP A 28 19.52 12.06 7.14
CA ASP A 28 19.43 12.36 5.71
C ASP A 28 19.03 11.14 4.86
N LYS A 29 18.02 10.40 5.34
CA LYS A 29 17.52 9.16 4.73
C LYS A 29 16.00 9.14 4.68
N LEU A 30 15.47 8.45 3.68
CA LEU A 30 14.04 8.15 3.56
C LEU A 30 13.71 6.85 4.27
N PHE A 31 12.63 6.86 5.03
CA PHE A 31 12.09 5.71 5.77
C PHE A 31 10.62 5.51 5.45
N VAL A 32 10.18 4.26 5.51
CA VAL A 32 8.77 3.93 5.57
C VAL A 32 8.28 4.22 6.98
N ALA A 33 7.22 5.01 7.11
CA ALA A 33 6.73 5.46 8.41
C ALA A 33 5.20 5.50 8.47
N THR A 34 4.63 5.54 9.67
CA THR A 34 3.25 6.01 9.87
C THR A 34 3.26 7.37 10.55
N LEU A 35 2.33 8.24 10.17
CA LEU A 35 2.12 9.54 10.80
C LEU A 35 0.78 9.55 11.55
N GLU A 36 0.81 9.93 12.83
CA GLU A 36 -0.39 10.11 13.66
C GLU A 36 -0.39 11.51 14.28
N LEU A 37 -1.52 12.21 14.22
CA LEU A 37 -1.69 13.58 14.69
C LEU A 37 -2.64 13.62 15.90
N PHE A 38 -2.33 14.42 16.92
CA PHE A 38 -3.18 14.59 18.11
C PHE A 38 -2.91 15.95 18.77
N GLY A 39 -3.94 16.75 19.04
CA GLY A 39 -3.78 18.13 19.52
C GLY A 39 -2.66 18.93 18.81
N ASN A 40 -1.65 19.34 19.57
CA ASN A 40 -0.43 20.00 19.10
C ASN A 40 0.75 19.04 18.85
N GLY A 41 0.54 17.74 19.06
CA GLY A 41 1.54 16.69 18.90
C GLY A 41 1.34 15.83 17.66
N TYR A 42 2.38 15.06 17.38
CA TYR A 42 2.37 14.01 16.37
C TYR A 42 3.41 12.94 16.71
N ASP A 43 3.11 11.73 16.26
CA ASP A 43 4.01 10.58 16.32
C ASP A 43 4.39 10.13 14.90
N ILE A 44 5.68 9.84 14.71
CA ILE A 44 6.22 9.21 13.49
C ILE A 44 6.80 7.86 13.89
N SER A 45 6.14 6.77 13.47
CA SER A 45 6.65 5.41 13.71
C SER A 45 7.40 4.93 12.48
N LEU A 46 8.69 4.60 12.61
CA LEU A 46 9.55 4.14 11.54
C LEU A 46 9.52 2.61 11.43
N TYR A 47 9.53 2.09 10.21
CA TYR A 47 9.47 0.66 9.93
C TYR A 47 10.67 0.20 9.11
N GLU A 48 11.28 -0.91 9.54
CA GLU A 48 12.25 -1.67 8.76
C GLU A 48 11.81 -3.14 8.73
N ASN A 49 11.74 -3.74 7.54
CA ASN A 49 11.29 -5.12 7.35
C ASN A 49 9.96 -5.41 8.09
N ASN A 50 9.00 -4.49 7.98
CA ASN A 50 7.67 -4.52 8.62
C ASN A 50 7.64 -4.51 10.15
N ASN A 51 8.76 -4.28 10.82
CA ASN A 51 8.81 -4.10 12.26
C ASN A 51 8.99 -2.62 12.59
N CYS A 52 8.20 -2.11 13.54
CA CYS A 52 8.39 -0.78 14.09
C CYS A 52 9.70 -0.75 14.86
N THR A 53 10.65 0.07 14.41
CA THR A 53 12.00 0.17 14.97
C THR A 53 12.18 1.38 15.87
N GLU A 54 11.44 2.45 15.61
CA GLU A 54 11.58 3.73 16.31
C GLU A 54 10.26 4.50 16.28
N ILE A 55 9.92 5.22 17.36
CA ILE A 55 8.79 6.16 17.38
C ILE A 55 9.32 7.52 17.80
N LYS A 56 9.26 8.49 16.88
CA LYS A 56 9.59 9.89 17.15
C LYS A 56 8.35 10.61 17.66
N LYS A 57 8.47 11.23 18.83
CA LYS A 57 7.39 11.86 19.57
C LYS A 57 7.61 13.35 19.65
N SER A 58 6.67 14.13 19.13
CA SER A 58 6.86 15.58 18.97
C SER A 58 5.64 16.38 19.40
N VAL A 59 5.88 17.61 19.86
CA VAL A 59 4.83 18.60 20.12
C VAL A 59 5.31 19.96 19.63
N VAL A 60 4.45 20.67 18.92
CA VAL A 60 4.76 21.98 18.33
C VAL A 60 3.81 23.05 18.83
N ARG A 61 4.33 24.26 19.03
CA ARG A 61 3.51 25.38 19.52
C ARG A 61 2.47 25.83 18.49
N ASN A 62 2.87 25.86 17.23
CA ASN A 62 2.02 26.21 16.10
C ASN A 62 2.10 25.07 15.10
N THR A 63 0.96 24.53 14.71
CA THR A 63 0.89 23.52 13.66
C THR A 63 0.96 24.17 12.30
N ARG A 64 1.62 23.50 11.35
CA ARG A 64 1.73 23.95 9.97
C ARG A 64 1.79 22.76 9.02
N TYR A 65 1.35 23.00 7.79
CA TYR A 65 1.53 22.09 6.68
C TYR A 65 1.76 22.93 5.41
N GLU A 66 2.61 22.45 4.51
CA GLU A 66 2.91 23.12 3.25
C GLU A 66 3.12 22.08 2.13
N PHE A 67 2.47 22.30 1.00
CA PHE A 67 2.78 21.56 -0.23
C PHE A 67 4.01 22.17 -0.88
N LEU A 68 5.01 21.35 -1.16
CA LEU A 68 6.26 21.81 -1.77
C LEU A 68 6.27 21.53 -3.27
N GLN A 69 6.06 20.26 -3.66
CA GLN A 69 6.08 19.82 -5.05
C GLN A 69 5.45 18.44 -5.21
N TYR A 70 5.16 18.05 -6.45
CA TYR A 70 4.90 16.66 -6.81
C TYR A 70 6.21 15.86 -6.94
N THR A 71 6.13 14.54 -6.80
CA THR A 71 7.18 13.63 -7.23
C THR A 71 7.27 13.61 -8.76
N ASP A 72 8.39 13.13 -9.32
CA ASP A 72 8.65 13.16 -10.76
C ASP A 72 7.63 12.35 -11.59
N ASP A 73 7.00 11.36 -10.97
CA ASP A 73 5.91 10.53 -11.54
C ASP A 73 4.52 11.18 -11.41
N PHE A 74 4.40 12.33 -10.74
CA PHE A 74 3.15 13.04 -10.42
C PHE A 74 2.14 12.23 -9.59
N GLU A 75 2.54 11.09 -9.01
CA GLU A 75 1.62 10.25 -8.23
C GLU A 75 1.57 10.64 -6.75
N LYS A 76 2.63 11.27 -6.24
CA LYS A 76 2.77 11.64 -4.83
C LYS A 76 3.20 13.09 -4.66
N MET A 77 3.02 13.60 -3.45
CA MET A 77 3.29 14.96 -3.05
C MET A 77 4.38 14.98 -1.98
N VAL A 78 5.38 15.82 -2.17
CA VAL A 78 6.36 16.17 -1.14
C VAL A 78 5.80 17.34 -0.34
N VAL A 79 5.67 17.15 0.96
CA VAL A 79 5.01 18.10 1.87
C VAL A 79 5.86 18.32 3.13
N ASP A 80 5.86 19.54 3.64
CA ASP A 80 6.36 19.87 4.98
C ASP A 80 5.17 19.79 5.95
N ILE A 81 5.33 19.02 7.02
CA ILE A 81 4.38 18.99 8.14
C ILE A 81 5.19 19.29 9.40
N ASN A 82 4.95 20.44 10.01
CA ASN A 82 5.64 20.88 11.24
C ASN A 82 7.19 20.90 11.17
N GLY A 83 7.77 21.10 9.99
CA GLY A 83 9.21 21.10 9.78
C GLY A 83 9.81 19.74 9.42
N GLU A 84 8.97 18.72 9.32
CA GLU A 84 9.34 17.38 8.88
C GLU A 84 8.87 17.15 7.43
N LEU A 85 9.67 16.46 6.63
CA LEU A 85 9.40 16.23 5.21
C LEU A 85 8.79 14.85 4.99
N PHE A 86 7.66 14.82 4.28
CA PHE A 86 6.94 13.61 3.95
C PHE A 86 6.65 13.52 2.46
N VAL A 87 6.64 12.29 1.93
CA VAL A 87 6.04 11.97 0.64
C VAL A 87 4.73 11.25 0.89
N VAL A 88 3.64 11.85 0.44
CA VAL A 88 2.27 11.44 0.74
C VAL A 88 1.41 11.44 -0.52
N THR A 89 0.28 10.75 -0.50
CA THR A 89 -0.76 10.90 -1.52
C THR A 89 -1.57 12.18 -1.28
N GLU A 90 -2.29 12.65 -2.30
CA GLU A 90 -3.19 13.81 -2.17
C GLU A 90 -4.26 13.60 -1.10
N GLN A 91 -4.80 12.39 -0.96
CA GLN A 91 -5.76 12.07 0.10
C GLN A 91 -5.16 12.22 1.50
N GLN A 92 -3.92 11.76 1.68
CA GLN A 92 -3.22 11.88 2.95
C GLN A 92 -2.89 13.33 3.27
N PHE A 93 -2.46 14.11 2.28
CA PHE A 93 -2.24 15.54 2.45
C PHE A 93 -3.53 16.30 2.81
N ASN A 94 -4.63 16.02 2.12
CA ASN A 94 -5.93 16.62 2.42
C ASN A 94 -6.40 16.28 3.84
N ARG A 95 -6.10 15.07 4.33
CA ARG A 95 -6.42 14.66 5.71
C ARG A 95 -5.62 15.43 6.75
N VAL A 96 -4.33 15.66 6.51
CA VAL A 96 -3.49 16.53 7.36
C VAL A 96 -4.04 17.95 7.38
N LYS A 97 -4.38 18.47 6.20
CA LYS A 97 -4.96 19.79 6.04
C LYS A 97 -6.29 19.93 6.81
N GLU A 98 -7.23 19.03 6.58
CA GLU A 98 -8.53 19.02 7.27
C GLU A 98 -8.36 18.96 8.79
N TYR A 99 -7.43 18.14 9.27
CA TYR A 99 -7.12 18.05 10.69
C TYR A 99 -6.68 19.40 11.28
N TYR A 100 -5.68 20.05 10.68
CA TYR A 100 -5.14 21.31 11.20
C TYR A 100 -6.08 22.50 10.98
N ASP A 101 -6.76 22.58 9.83
CA ASP A 101 -7.76 23.62 9.57
C ASP A 101 -8.93 23.54 10.57
N THR A 102 -9.36 22.31 10.91
CA THR A 102 -10.42 22.09 11.90
C THR A 102 -9.95 22.44 13.31
N LYS A 103 -8.72 22.08 13.66
CA LYS A 103 -8.12 22.38 14.95
C LYS A 103 -8.02 23.88 15.23
N ASP A 104 -7.72 24.65 14.20
CA ASP A 104 -7.59 26.11 14.31
C ASP A 104 -8.97 26.81 14.24
N SER A 105 -10.07 26.06 14.07
CA SER A 105 -11.44 26.58 14.11
C SER A 105 -12.05 26.45 15.52
N ASP A 106 -12.56 27.55 16.08
CA ASP A 106 -13.08 27.65 17.47
C ASP A 106 -14.38 26.83 17.75
N THR A 107 -14.88 26.07 16.79
CA THR A 107 -16.16 25.35 16.89
C THR A 107 -15.97 23.83 16.82
N ASP A 108 -16.39 23.14 17.90
CA ASP A 108 -16.59 21.69 17.99
C ASP A 108 -15.44 20.82 17.45
N TYR A 109 -14.20 21.18 17.81
CA TYR A 109 -13.00 20.43 17.46
C TYR A 109 -13.14 18.91 17.73
N GLU A 110 -13.57 18.52 18.94
CA GLU A 110 -13.71 17.11 19.31
C GLU A 110 -14.77 16.39 18.45
N GLU A 111 -15.92 17.01 18.18
CA GLU A 111 -16.94 16.39 17.33
C GLU A 111 -16.47 16.26 15.87
N ASN A 112 -15.69 17.22 15.37
CA ASN A 112 -15.15 17.17 14.02
C ASN A 112 -14.00 16.16 13.88
N ILE A 113 -13.12 16.00 14.89
CA ILE A 113 -12.11 14.93 14.89
C ILE A 113 -12.79 13.56 14.91
N LYS A 114 -13.83 13.40 15.73
CA LYS A 114 -14.63 12.18 15.74
C LYS A 114 -15.25 11.87 14.38
N ARG A 115 -15.79 12.87 13.67
CA ARG A 115 -16.28 12.71 12.29
C ARG A 115 -15.18 12.34 11.31
N LEU A 116 -13.97 12.90 11.43
CA LEU A 116 -12.81 12.51 10.61
C LEU A 116 -12.42 11.05 10.83
N ASN A 117 -12.53 10.56 12.07
CA ASN A 117 -12.30 9.17 12.44
C ASN A 117 -13.45 8.23 12.02
N GLU A 118 -14.70 8.68 12.07
CA GLU A 118 -15.85 7.91 11.55
C GLU A 118 -15.80 7.81 10.03
N ASN A 119 -15.46 8.91 9.34
CA ASN A 119 -15.21 8.92 7.90
C ASN A 119 -14.02 8.03 7.55
N GLN A 120 -12.96 8.00 8.36
CA GLN A 120 -11.85 7.06 8.20
C GLN A 120 -12.33 5.63 8.33
N ASN A 121 -13.05 5.28 9.38
CA ASN A 121 -13.55 3.91 9.56
C ASN A 121 -14.51 3.50 8.44
N ALA A 122 -15.29 4.44 7.89
CA ALA A 122 -16.12 4.21 6.71
C ALA A 122 -15.26 4.05 5.44
N LEU A 123 -14.26 4.91 5.25
CA LEU A 123 -13.29 4.83 4.16
C LEU A 123 -12.34 3.64 4.29
N GLU A 124 -12.04 3.13 5.47
CA GLU A 124 -11.22 1.93 5.75
C GLU A 124 -12.03 0.66 5.55
N ARG A 125 -13.33 0.69 5.86
CA ARG A 125 -14.26 -0.35 5.43
C ARG A 125 -14.44 -0.37 3.90
N VAL A 126 -14.25 0.76 3.23
CA VAL A 126 -14.17 0.87 1.76
C VAL A 126 -12.75 0.54 1.23
N LYS A 127 -11.67 0.91 1.94
CA LYS A 127 -10.24 0.69 1.60
C LYS A 127 -9.74 -0.70 1.98
N MET A 128 -10.51 -1.49 2.73
CA MET A 128 -10.40 -2.96 2.78
C MET A 128 -10.56 -3.63 1.40
N TYR A 129 -10.76 -2.83 0.34
CA TYR A 129 -10.87 -3.24 -1.05
C TYR A 129 -9.80 -2.67 -1.99
N ASN A 130 -8.92 -1.77 -1.54
CA ASN A 130 -7.91 -1.14 -2.40
C ASN A 130 -6.50 -1.53 -1.93
N GLY A 131 -5.69 -2.09 -2.82
CA GLY A 131 -4.37 -2.61 -2.49
C GLY A 131 -3.28 -1.56 -2.67
N PHE A 132 -2.08 -1.84 -2.16
CA PHE A 132 -0.92 -0.96 -2.32
C PHE A 132 -0.13 -1.35 -3.58
N PRO A 133 0.10 -0.45 -4.55
CA PRO A 133 0.87 -0.82 -5.73
C PRO A 133 2.33 -1.11 -5.35
N LEU A 134 2.94 -2.05 -6.07
CA LEU A 134 4.39 -2.26 -6.02
C LEU A 134 5.14 -1.03 -6.59
N SER A 135 6.36 -0.78 -6.12
CA SER A 135 7.24 0.32 -6.58
C SER A 135 7.84 0.09 -7.98
N ILE A 136 7.08 -0.45 -8.92
CA ILE A 136 7.48 -0.75 -10.32
C ILE A 136 6.29 -0.46 -11.25
N THR A 137 6.50 -0.31 -12.57
CA THR A 137 5.34 -0.12 -13.46
C THR A 137 4.55 -1.43 -13.67
N PRO A 138 3.26 -1.38 -14.07
CA PRO A 138 2.51 -2.58 -14.46
C PRO A 138 3.17 -3.37 -15.61
N THR A 139 3.87 -2.66 -16.51
CA THR A 139 4.62 -3.28 -17.60
C THR A 139 5.83 -4.07 -17.08
N ASP A 140 6.59 -3.47 -16.16
CA ASP A 140 7.72 -4.15 -15.51
C ASP A 140 7.25 -5.32 -14.66
N PHE A 141 6.12 -5.18 -13.97
CA PHE A 141 5.49 -6.26 -13.22
C PHE A 141 5.19 -7.47 -14.11
N LEU A 142 4.50 -7.27 -15.24
CA LEU A 142 4.21 -8.36 -16.19
C LEU A 142 5.48 -9.00 -16.75
N TYR A 143 6.51 -8.19 -17.05
CA TYR A 143 7.80 -8.69 -17.49
C TYR A 143 8.45 -9.59 -16.42
N LEU A 144 8.47 -9.12 -15.17
CA LEU A 144 9.04 -9.85 -14.04
C LEU A 144 8.29 -11.15 -13.75
N VAL A 145 6.96 -11.17 -13.84
CA VAL A 145 6.16 -12.41 -13.72
C VAL A 145 6.54 -13.41 -14.80
N LYS A 146 6.67 -12.98 -16.06
CA LYS A 146 7.10 -13.87 -17.16
C LYS A 146 8.49 -14.45 -16.89
N ARG A 147 9.43 -13.63 -16.40
CA ARG A 147 10.79 -14.08 -16.04
C ARG A 147 10.79 -15.04 -14.85
N LEU A 148 9.95 -14.82 -13.85
CA LEU A 148 9.75 -15.75 -12.73
C LEU A 148 9.24 -17.10 -13.23
N ASN A 149 8.21 -17.11 -14.07
CA ASN A 149 7.68 -18.33 -14.67
C ASN A 149 8.78 -19.12 -15.39
N GLU A 150 9.56 -18.46 -16.26
CA GLU A 150 10.70 -19.09 -16.95
C GLU A 150 11.70 -19.71 -15.96
N LYS A 151 12.07 -18.99 -14.90
CA LYS A 151 13.01 -19.47 -13.88
C LYS A 151 12.46 -20.63 -13.06
N MET A 152 11.15 -20.69 -12.87
CA MET A 152 10.45 -21.80 -12.20
C MET A 152 10.20 -22.99 -13.14
N GLY A 153 10.67 -22.92 -14.40
CA GLY A 153 10.49 -23.97 -15.40
C GLY A 153 9.08 -24.02 -16.01
N LEU A 154 8.30 -22.95 -15.84
CA LEU A 154 6.98 -22.78 -16.42
C LEU A 154 7.11 -22.13 -17.80
N LYS A 155 6.71 -22.85 -18.84
CA LYS A 155 6.67 -22.35 -20.21
C LYS A 155 5.25 -21.90 -20.55
N ILE A 156 5.08 -20.62 -20.89
CA ILE A 156 3.82 -20.06 -21.38
C ILE A 156 3.54 -20.66 -22.77
N ILE A 157 2.34 -21.22 -22.95
CA ILE A 157 1.86 -21.81 -24.21
C ILE A 157 0.63 -21.10 -24.77
N GLU A 158 -0.12 -20.40 -23.92
CA GLU A 158 -1.34 -19.67 -24.30
C GLU A 158 -1.48 -18.45 -23.39
N SER A 159 -2.07 -17.37 -23.88
CA SER A 159 -2.35 -16.16 -23.11
C SER A 159 -3.69 -15.55 -23.50
N ASN A 160 -4.40 -14.99 -22.52
CA ASN A 160 -5.63 -14.24 -22.72
C ASN A 160 -5.65 -13.02 -21.80
N GLU A 161 -6.37 -11.96 -22.16
CA GLU A 161 -6.41 -10.71 -21.41
C GLU A 161 -7.85 -10.21 -21.31
N ASN A 162 -8.22 -9.69 -20.14
CA ASN A 162 -9.52 -9.10 -19.86
C ASN A 162 -9.37 -7.98 -18.83
N GLU A 163 -9.78 -6.75 -19.15
CA GLU A 163 -9.89 -5.59 -18.25
C GLU A 163 -9.01 -5.65 -16.98
N GLY A 164 -7.72 -5.32 -17.16
CA GLY A 164 -6.75 -5.27 -16.06
C GLY A 164 -6.31 -6.62 -15.49
N PHE A 165 -6.66 -7.73 -16.14
CA PHE A 165 -6.29 -9.08 -15.76
C PHE A 165 -5.75 -9.88 -16.96
N SER A 166 -4.48 -10.27 -16.90
CA SER A 166 -3.85 -11.14 -17.91
C SER A 166 -3.75 -12.56 -17.38
N VAL A 167 -4.04 -13.57 -18.20
CA VAL A 167 -3.86 -14.98 -17.84
C VAL A 167 -2.95 -15.70 -18.82
N TYR A 168 -2.20 -16.65 -18.29
CA TYR A 168 -1.26 -17.48 -19.02
C TYR A 168 -1.48 -18.94 -18.68
N ARG A 169 -1.63 -19.77 -19.72
CA ARG A 169 -1.52 -21.22 -19.58
C ARG A 169 -0.05 -21.58 -19.66
N CYS A 170 0.45 -22.21 -18.59
CA CYS A 170 1.85 -22.60 -18.47
C CYS A 170 1.97 -24.12 -18.34
N LEU A 171 3.06 -24.68 -18.90
CA LEU A 171 3.43 -26.08 -18.72
C LEU A 171 4.78 -26.19 -18.01
N ARG A 172 4.88 -27.12 -17.06
CA ARG A 172 6.13 -27.58 -16.47
C ARG A 172 6.36 -29.04 -16.85
N GLY A 173 7.42 -29.31 -17.62
CA GLY A 173 7.64 -30.65 -18.15
C GLY A 173 6.58 -31.07 -19.17
N LYS A 174 6.18 -32.34 -19.16
CA LYS A 174 5.23 -32.90 -20.16
C LYS A 174 3.76 -32.84 -19.74
N ASP A 175 3.47 -32.90 -18.44
CA ASP A 175 2.11 -33.19 -17.96
C ASP A 175 1.60 -32.23 -16.87
N GLU A 176 2.43 -31.32 -16.35
CA GLU A 176 2.00 -30.38 -15.31
C GLU A 176 1.58 -29.05 -15.93
N GLU A 177 0.29 -28.76 -15.82
CA GLU A 177 -0.34 -27.53 -16.29
C GLU A 177 -0.60 -26.58 -15.13
N PHE A 178 -0.45 -25.28 -15.40
CA PHE A 178 -0.70 -24.19 -14.48
C PHE A 178 -1.49 -23.08 -15.18
N GLY A 179 -2.49 -22.53 -14.49
CA GLY A 179 -3.13 -21.27 -14.87
C GLY A 179 -2.55 -20.13 -14.05
N VAL A 180 -1.80 -19.22 -14.71
CA VAL A 180 -1.16 -18.08 -14.04
C VAL A 180 -1.89 -16.79 -14.41
N GLY A 181 -2.49 -16.13 -13.42
CA GLY A 181 -3.14 -14.82 -13.56
C GLY A 181 -2.22 -13.68 -13.13
N CYS A 182 -2.45 -12.50 -13.68
CA CYS A 182 -1.78 -11.25 -13.36
C CYS A 182 -2.83 -10.16 -13.23
N LEU A 183 -3.08 -9.72 -12.01
CA LEU A 183 -4.00 -8.62 -11.69
C LEU A 183 -3.24 -7.31 -11.66
N LEU A 184 -3.63 -6.38 -12.52
CA LEU A 184 -2.96 -5.10 -12.74
C LEU A 184 -3.73 -3.91 -12.19
N ASP A 185 -5.00 -4.12 -11.81
CA ASP A 185 -5.91 -3.07 -11.34
C ASP A 185 -6.07 -3.09 -9.82
N ASP A 186 -6.39 -1.91 -9.26
CA ASP A 186 -6.73 -1.72 -7.85
C ASP A 186 -8.15 -2.24 -7.54
N ARG A 187 -8.33 -3.55 -7.63
CA ARG A 187 -9.60 -4.24 -7.36
C ARG A 187 -9.38 -5.64 -6.83
N LYS A 188 -10.37 -6.21 -6.14
CA LYS A 188 -10.36 -7.64 -5.80
C LYS A 188 -10.51 -8.52 -7.03
N ILE A 189 -9.99 -9.74 -6.95
CA ILE A 189 -10.21 -10.80 -7.94
C ILE A 189 -11.71 -11.08 -8.02
N SER A 190 -12.26 -10.92 -9.23
CA SER A 190 -13.66 -11.09 -9.55
C SER A 190 -13.96 -12.53 -9.96
N LYS A 191 -15.25 -12.90 -9.98
CA LYS A 191 -15.68 -14.21 -10.50
C LYS A 191 -15.33 -14.39 -11.99
N ASN A 192 -15.23 -13.30 -12.75
CA ASN A 192 -14.87 -13.35 -14.17
C ASN A 192 -13.38 -13.67 -14.34
N ASP A 193 -12.51 -13.15 -13.49
CA ASP A 193 -11.07 -13.46 -13.50
C ASP A 193 -10.84 -14.96 -13.22
N ILE A 194 -11.57 -15.52 -12.24
CA ILE A 194 -11.53 -16.94 -11.93
C ILE A 194 -12.05 -17.78 -13.10
N LYS A 195 -13.15 -17.36 -13.73
CA LYS A 195 -13.67 -18.04 -14.92
C LYS A 195 -12.64 -18.06 -16.05
N LEU A 196 -11.94 -16.95 -16.27
CA LEU A 196 -10.91 -16.84 -17.30
C LEU A 196 -9.71 -17.77 -17.02
N LEU A 197 -9.31 -17.93 -15.76
CA LEU A 197 -8.29 -18.91 -15.36
C LEU A 197 -8.71 -20.35 -15.70
N HIS A 198 -9.96 -20.72 -15.40
CA HIS A 198 -10.51 -22.03 -15.71
C HIS A 198 -10.74 -22.27 -17.21
N GLU A 199 -10.94 -21.20 -17.99
CA GLU A 199 -11.04 -21.30 -19.44
C GLU A 199 -9.69 -21.64 -20.08
N ILE A 200 -8.57 -21.25 -19.47
CA ILE A 200 -7.22 -21.45 -20.03
C ILE A 200 -6.46 -22.64 -19.44
N ALA A 201 -6.76 -23.08 -18.22
CA ALA A 201 -6.08 -24.21 -17.56
C ALA A 201 -7.03 -25.02 -16.69
N LEU A 202 -6.75 -26.31 -16.51
CA LEU A 202 -7.63 -27.23 -15.77
C LEU A 202 -7.26 -27.40 -14.29
N ARG A 203 -6.05 -27.00 -13.88
CA ARG A 203 -5.50 -27.24 -12.54
C ARG A 203 -4.32 -26.32 -12.23
N ASN A 204 -3.97 -26.27 -10.94
CA ASN A 204 -2.87 -25.50 -10.36
C ASN A 204 -2.94 -24.00 -10.74
N PHE A 205 -3.70 -23.24 -9.98
CA PHE A 205 -3.93 -21.83 -10.24
C PHE A 205 -3.08 -20.95 -9.34
N LEU A 206 -2.48 -19.94 -9.93
CA LEU A 206 -1.68 -18.94 -9.24
C LEU A 206 -2.03 -17.56 -9.78
N ILE A 207 -2.17 -16.57 -8.89
CA ILE A 207 -2.39 -15.17 -9.29
C ILE A 207 -1.27 -14.32 -8.73
N PHE A 208 -0.61 -13.56 -9.59
CA PHE A 208 0.24 -12.45 -9.18
C PHE A 208 -0.60 -11.17 -9.17
N SER A 209 -0.52 -10.40 -8.10
CA SER A 209 -1.19 -9.10 -8.02
C SER A 209 -0.17 -7.98 -7.93
N TYR A 210 -0.34 -6.99 -8.80
CA TYR A 210 0.44 -5.75 -8.80
C TYR A 210 0.16 -4.90 -7.55
N PHE A 211 -1.06 -5.00 -7.02
CA PHE A 211 -1.46 -4.38 -5.77
C PHE A 211 -1.41 -5.40 -4.63
N ASP A 212 -0.83 -5.01 -3.50
CA ASP A 212 -0.83 -5.78 -2.26
C ASP A 212 -2.15 -5.56 -1.51
N PHE A 213 -2.98 -6.61 -1.48
CA PHE A 213 -4.24 -6.62 -0.76
C PHE A 213 -4.17 -7.38 0.58
N GLY A 214 -2.98 -7.85 1.00
CA GLY A 214 -2.79 -8.67 2.21
C GLY A 214 -3.50 -10.03 2.15
N LEU A 215 -3.81 -10.54 0.95
CA LEU A 215 -4.49 -11.80 0.71
C LEU A 215 -3.56 -12.77 -0.01
N ASN A 216 -3.34 -13.95 0.58
CA ASN A 216 -2.37 -14.90 0.05
C ASN A 216 -3.03 -16.15 -0.55
N LYS A 217 -4.34 -16.35 -0.29
CA LYS A 217 -5.10 -17.52 -0.78
C LYS A 217 -6.56 -17.18 -1.06
N TYR A 218 -7.09 -17.79 -2.11
CA TYR A 218 -8.50 -17.75 -2.47
C TYR A 218 -8.98 -19.16 -2.78
N LYS A 219 -10.17 -19.52 -2.32
CA LYS A 219 -10.82 -20.78 -2.67
C LYS A 219 -11.99 -20.52 -3.59
N ASP A 220 -11.97 -21.12 -4.77
CA ASP A 220 -13.04 -20.91 -5.73
C ASP A 220 -14.31 -21.74 -5.42
N ASN A 221 -15.37 -21.49 -6.18
CA ASN A 221 -16.66 -22.18 -6.02
C ASN A 221 -16.61 -23.66 -6.43
N GLN A 222 -15.55 -24.10 -7.13
CA GLN A 222 -15.31 -25.49 -7.51
C GLN A 222 -14.44 -26.23 -6.47
N GLY A 223 -13.96 -25.52 -5.44
CA GLY A 223 -13.15 -26.04 -4.36
C GLY A 223 -11.65 -26.06 -4.66
N ALA A 224 -11.18 -25.47 -5.76
CA ALA A 224 -9.76 -25.32 -6.05
C ALA A 224 -9.14 -24.22 -5.20
N ASP A 225 -7.97 -24.49 -4.65
CA ASP A 225 -7.16 -23.51 -3.95
C ASP A 225 -6.33 -22.72 -4.97
N ILE A 226 -6.40 -21.39 -4.87
CA ILE A 226 -5.69 -20.44 -5.73
C ILE A 226 -4.76 -19.64 -4.83
N ASP A 227 -3.45 -19.79 -5.04
CA ASP A 227 -2.46 -18.99 -4.32
C ASP A 227 -2.38 -17.59 -4.96
N ILE A 228 -2.33 -16.55 -4.11
CA ILE A 228 -2.21 -15.16 -4.53
C ILE A 228 -0.87 -14.63 -4.03
N ILE A 229 0.00 -14.21 -4.94
CA ILE A 229 1.32 -13.65 -4.65
C ILE A 229 1.26 -12.15 -4.89
N CYS A 230 1.54 -11.36 -3.85
CA CYS A 230 1.55 -9.90 -3.91
C CYS A 230 2.54 -9.32 -2.89
N GLY A 231 2.77 -8.00 -2.95
CA GLY A 231 3.58 -7.28 -1.97
C GLY A 231 4.96 -7.90 -1.73
N ASP A 232 5.29 -8.10 -0.45
CA ASP A 232 6.58 -8.67 -0.04
C ASP A 232 6.84 -10.08 -0.57
N GLU A 233 5.81 -10.90 -0.73
CA GLU A 233 6.00 -12.26 -1.26
C GLU A 233 6.51 -12.20 -2.71
N PHE A 234 5.93 -11.32 -3.51
CA PHE A 234 6.40 -11.08 -4.87
C PHE A 234 7.85 -10.55 -4.87
N ILE A 235 8.14 -9.55 -4.06
CA ILE A 235 9.49 -8.94 -3.95
C ILE A 235 10.53 -10.00 -3.56
N GLN A 236 10.22 -10.83 -2.56
CA GLN A 236 11.11 -11.92 -2.12
C GLN A 236 11.32 -12.95 -3.22
N MET A 237 10.29 -13.29 -4.01
CA MET A 237 10.44 -14.18 -5.16
C MET A 237 11.35 -13.60 -6.23
N ILE A 238 11.19 -12.31 -6.56
CA ILE A 238 12.05 -11.61 -7.51
C ILE A 238 13.51 -11.63 -7.06
N LYS A 239 13.76 -11.28 -5.80
CA LYS A 239 15.11 -11.32 -5.22
C LYS A 239 15.70 -12.73 -5.24
N LYS A 240 14.92 -13.74 -4.86
CA LYS A 240 15.36 -15.14 -4.77
C LYS A 240 15.66 -15.76 -6.13
N TYR A 241 14.77 -15.60 -7.10
CA TYR A 241 14.85 -16.33 -8.38
C TYR A 241 15.47 -15.52 -9.52
N LEU A 242 15.34 -14.19 -9.49
CA LEU A 242 15.87 -13.30 -10.53
C LEU A 242 17.12 -12.55 -10.09
N ASN A 243 17.41 -12.48 -8.78
CA ASN A 243 18.51 -11.70 -8.22
C ASN A 243 18.41 -10.20 -8.59
N ILE A 244 17.18 -9.67 -8.54
CA ILE A 244 16.85 -8.25 -8.77
C ILE A 244 16.28 -7.70 -7.45
N ASP A 245 16.71 -6.49 -7.06
CA ASP A 245 16.14 -5.78 -5.91
C ASP A 245 15.14 -4.74 -6.42
N ILE A 246 13.89 -4.86 -5.98
CA ILE A 246 12.76 -3.98 -6.37
C ILE A 246 12.08 -3.34 -5.14
N THR A 247 12.73 -3.41 -3.97
CA THR A 247 12.35 -2.73 -2.73
C THR A 247 12.66 -1.24 -2.77
#